data_AF-A0A939KC62-F1
#
_entry.id   AF-A0A939KC62-F1
#
_cell.length_a   1.000
_cell.length_b   1.000
_cell.length_c   1.000
_cell.angle_alpha   90.00
_cell.angle_beta   90.00
_cell.angle_gamma   90.00
#
_symmetry.space_group_name_H-M   'P 1'
#
loop_
_entity.id
_entity.type
_entity.pdbx_description
1 polymer ?
#
loop_
_entity_poly.entity_id
_entity_poly.type
_entity_poly.pdbx_seq_one_letter_code
_entity_poly.pdbx_strand_id
1 'polypeptide(L)'
;GTDNQIYNRSSDNGSNWTAWQNFGGATLSGPDLEVFNGRLYQTVRGTDNQIYNRSSDNGSNWTSWQNFGGATLADPELKVFNGKLFQAVQGTDDRIYTRDSFNGTNWNGWQERGGLTPADAPSGLMATSSYLTQLSNETLIGKYSRNVDNAYGYQCWDLVADATAISGSSPYWNAGTWKRGVSVIGNGNVAVGTAIATFAGTNNSYYGTYNHTGIFAGYRLNSAGAIDGFWMWEQNAPLGSAIGKGFYSISGSGVSDADNYYLVSV
;
A
#
# COMPACT_ATOMS: atom_id res chain seq x y z
N GLY A 1 14.80 -1.13 -17.43
CA GLY A 1 14.33 -1.43 -18.79
C GLY A 1 13.35 -2.58 -18.73
N THR A 2 12.86 -3.07 -19.86
CA THR A 2 12.00 -4.27 -19.92
C THR A 2 12.74 -5.56 -19.57
N ASP A 3 14.05 -5.48 -19.37
CA ASP A 3 15.01 -6.52 -19.05
C ASP A 3 15.55 -6.41 -17.61
N ASN A 4 14.88 -5.63 -16.76
CA ASN A 4 15.29 -5.27 -15.40
C ASN A 4 16.62 -4.52 -15.28
N GLN A 5 17.31 -4.21 -16.38
CA GLN A 5 18.57 -3.47 -16.34
C GLN A 5 18.34 -1.98 -16.06
N ILE A 6 19.35 -1.32 -15.49
CA ILE A 6 19.29 0.10 -15.17
C ILE A 6 19.86 0.92 -16.32
N TYR A 7 19.04 1.83 -16.85
CA TYR A 7 19.41 2.75 -17.92
C TYR A 7 19.33 4.20 -17.44
N ASN A 8 20.30 5.01 -17.82
CA ASN A 8 20.26 6.46 -17.61
C ASN A 8 20.43 7.19 -18.93
N ARG A 9 19.95 8.44 -18.96
CA ARG A 9 20.29 9.45 -19.95
C ARG A 9 20.33 10.80 -19.25
N SER A 10 21.01 11.77 -19.85
CA SER A 10 21.24 13.10 -19.28
C SER A 10 20.95 14.19 -20.30
N SER A 11 20.74 15.41 -19.80
CA SER A 11 20.55 16.61 -20.59
C SER A 11 21.05 17.82 -19.83
N ASP A 12 21.84 18.67 -20.48
CA ASP A 12 22.36 19.91 -19.90
C ASP A 12 21.34 21.07 -19.95
N ASN A 13 20.27 20.90 -20.74
CA ASN A 13 19.26 21.95 -20.99
C ASN A 13 17.81 21.47 -20.84
N GLY A 14 17.61 20.22 -20.40
CA GLY A 14 16.30 19.58 -20.26
C GLY A 14 15.58 19.25 -21.58
N SER A 15 16.09 19.70 -22.73
CA SER A 15 15.45 19.56 -24.05
C SER A 15 16.15 18.51 -24.93
N ASN A 16 17.48 18.54 -24.98
CA ASN A 16 18.30 17.62 -25.76
C ASN A 16 18.85 16.54 -24.84
N TRP A 17 18.36 15.33 -25.01
CA TRP A 17 18.75 14.20 -24.19
C TRP A 17 19.74 13.30 -24.93
N THR A 18 20.70 12.74 -24.19
CA THR A 18 21.55 11.67 -24.71
C THR A 18 20.71 10.40 -24.99
N ALA A 19 21.25 9.51 -25.82
CA ALA A 19 20.68 8.18 -25.98
C ALA A 19 20.67 7.43 -24.64
N TRP A 20 19.70 6.53 -24.44
CA TRP A 20 19.68 5.66 -23.27
C TRP A 20 20.94 4.80 -23.23
N GLN A 21 21.63 4.81 -22.10
CA GLN A 21 22.83 4.02 -21.86
C GLN A 21 22.59 3.03 -20.73
N ASN A 22 23.03 1.78 -20.92
CA ASN A 22 22.98 0.75 -19.88
C ASN A 22 24.19 0.93 -18.95
N PHE A 23 23.93 1.14 -17.66
CA PHE A 23 24.97 1.34 -16.65
C PHE A 23 25.14 0.13 -15.72
N GLY A 24 24.64 -1.04 -16.14
CA GLY A 24 24.71 -2.31 -15.43
C GLY A 24 23.89 -2.36 -14.14
N GLY A 25 23.72 -3.58 -13.63
CA GLY A 25 22.88 -3.86 -12.47
C GLY A 25 21.41 -4.02 -12.84
N ALA A 26 20.68 -4.72 -11.98
CA ALA A 26 19.27 -5.01 -12.18
C ALA A 26 18.44 -4.52 -10.99
N THR A 27 17.26 -4.00 -11.27
CA THR A 27 16.30 -3.52 -10.26
C THR A 27 14.91 -4.06 -10.57
N LEU A 28 14.17 -4.41 -9.52
CA LEU A 28 12.76 -4.79 -9.60
C LEU A 28 11.81 -3.62 -9.35
N SER A 29 12.38 -2.45 -9.03
CA SER A 29 11.66 -1.29 -8.54
C SER A 29 12.27 0.00 -9.13
N GLY A 30 11.56 1.12 -9.02
CA GLY A 30 12.04 2.43 -9.45
C GLY A 30 13.36 2.82 -8.74
N PRO A 31 14.41 3.22 -9.48
CA PRO A 31 15.59 3.81 -8.88
C PRO A 31 15.29 5.24 -8.43
N ASP A 32 15.92 5.69 -7.33
CA ASP A 32 15.90 7.10 -6.93
C ASP A 32 17.30 7.74 -7.04
N LEU A 33 17.32 9.04 -7.32
CA LEU A 33 18.51 9.85 -7.57
C LEU A 33 18.46 11.15 -6.79
N GLU A 34 19.52 11.48 -6.06
CA GLU A 34 19.58 12.70 -5.23
C GLU A 34 20.99 13.31 -5.26
N VAL A 35 21.08 14.64 -5.31
CA VAL A 35 22.36 15.35 -5.31
C VAL A 35 22.75 15.72 -3.89
N PHE A 36 23.94 15.31 -3.46
CA PHE A 36 24.46 15.61 -2.12
C PHE A 36 25.97 15.88 -2.18
N ASN A 37 26.46 16.93 -1.52
CA ASN A 37 27.89 17.32 -1.54
C ASN A 37 28.53 17.35 -2.94
N GLY A 38 27.79 17.83 -3.94
CA GLY A 38 28.27 17.95 -5.33
C GLY A 38 28.37 16.62 -6.10
N ARG A 39 27.86 15.51 -5.54
CA ARG A 39 27.80 14.20 -6.20
C ARG A 39 26.35 13.78 -6.39
N LEU A 40 26.09 13.02 -7.44
CA LEU A 40 24.81 12.35 -7.66
C LEU A 40 24.85 10.98 -6.97
N TYR A 41 23.90 10.72 -6.08
CA TYR A 41 23.70 9.43 -5.42
C TYR A 41 22.52 8.71 -6.02
N GLN A 42 22.65 7.39 -6.17
CA GLN A 42 21.59 6.52 -6.65
C GLN A 42 21.34 5.41 -5.66
N THR A 43 20.06 5.13 -5.39
CA THR A 43 19.61 3.97 -4.61
C THR A 43 18.70 3.08 -5.45
N VAL A 44 18.79 1.77 -5.27
CA VAL A 44 17.92 0.77 -5.92
C VAL A 44 17.63 -0.41 -5.00
N ARG A 45 16.52 -1.09 -5.26
CA ARG A 45 16.26 -2.45 -4.78
C ARG A 45 16.82 -3.44 -5.80
N GLY A 46 17.75 -4.29 -5.37
CA GLY A 46 18.27 -5.39 -6.19
C GLY A 46 17.24 -6.49 -6.44
N THR A 47 17.56 -7.40 -7.36
CA THR A 47 16.73 -8.59 -7.64
C THR A 47 16.68 -9.60 -6.50
N ASP A 48 17.56 -9.46 -5.52
CA ASP A 48 17.63 -10.19 -4.25
C ASP A 48 16.92 -9.44 -3.09
N ASN A 49 16.18 -8.37 -3.40
CA ASN A 49 15.51 -7.45 -2.48
C ASN A 49 16.44 -6.63 -1.57
N GLN A 50 17.76 -6.73 -1.73
CA GLN A 50 18.70 -5.94 -0.95
C GLN A 50 18.77 -4.50 -1.48
N ILE A 51 19.19 -3.56 -0.63
CA ILE A 51 19.30 -2.15 -1.00
C ILE A 51 20.73 -1.84 -1.44
N TYR A 52 20.88 -1.37 -2.68
CA TYR A 52 22.17 -1.01 -3.27
C TYR A 52 22.27 0.48 -3.53
N ASN A 53 23.47 1.02 -3.29
CA ASN A 53 23.77 2.43 -3.53
C ASN A 53 25.01 2.57 -4.40
N ARG A 54 25.07 3.66 -5.15
CA ARG A 54 26.29 4.11 -5.85
C ARG A 54 26.28 5.63 -6.01
N SER A 55 27.41 6.20 -6.41
CA SER A 55 27.50 7.63 -6.67
C SER A 55 28.24 7.95 -7.97
N SER A 56 28.08 9.16 -8.46
CA SER A 56 28.79 9.70 -9.61
C SER A 56 29.11 11.19 -9.41
N ASP A 57 30.30 11.60 -9.84
CA ASP A 57 30.71 13.01 -9.88
C ASP A 57 30.16 13.76 -11.10
N ASN A 58 29.72 13.05 -12.13
CA ASN A 58 29.37 13.65 -13.43
C ASN A 58 28.16 12.99 -14.12
N GLY A 59 27.44 12.11 -13.42
CA GLY A 59 26.29 11.36 -13.94
C GLY A 59 26.63 10.30 -15.00
N SER A 60 27.88 10.21 -15.45
CA SER A 60 28.33 9.29 -16.49
C SER A 60 29.23 8.18 -15.95
N ASN A 61 30.13 8.51 -15.02
CA ASN A 61 31.05 7.56 -14.42
C ASN A 61 30.57 7.23 -13.02
N TRP A 62 30.10 6.01 -12.84
CA TRP A 62 29.49 5.55 -11.60
C TRP A 62 30.46 4.66 -10.83
N THR A 63 30.43 4.76 -9.49
CA THR A 63 31.07 3.76 -8.64
C THR A 63 30.39 2.40 -8.81
N SER A 64 31.07 1.31 -8.43
CA SER A 64 30.43 0.00 -8.30
C SER A 64 29.24 0.08 -7.33
N TRP A 65 28.24 -0.78 -7.55
CA TRP A 65 27.13 -0.96 -6.62
C TRP A 65 27.63 -1.46 -5.27
N GLN A 66 27.16 -0.85 -4.18
CA GLN A 66 27.51 -1.20 -2.81
C GLN A 66 26.25 -1.57 -2.03
N ASN A 67 26.29 -2.74 -1.37
CA ASN A 67 25.26 -3.18 -0.44
C ASN A 67 25.62 -2.68 0.97
N PHE A 68 24.75 -1.86 1.56
CA PHE A 68 24.92 -1.31 2.90
C PHE A 68 23.93 -1.92 3.92
N GLY A 69 23.42 -3.12 3.62
CA GLY A 69 22.46 -3.85 4.41
C GLY A 69 21.04 -3.29 4.36
N GLY A 70 20.08 -4.15 4.72
CA GLY A 70 18.65 -3.88 4.63
C GLY A 70 18.04 -4.43 3.35
N ALA A 71 16.75 -4.72 3.41
CA ALA A 71 15.97 -5.21 2.29
C ALA A 71 14.63 -4.47 2.22
N THR A 72 14.10 -4.36 1.02
CA THR A 72 12.83 -3.67 0.73
C THR A 72 12.09 -4.43 -0.36
N LEU A 73 10.75 -4.41 -0.29
CA LEU A 73 9.88 -4.82 -1.40
C LEU A 73 9.33 -3.61 -2.18
N ALA A 74 9.65 -2.39 -1.76
CA ALA A 74 9.24 -1.14 -2.40
C ALA A 74 10.44 -0.36 -2.96
N ASP A 75 10.12 0.75 -3.65
CA ASP A 75 11.10 1.72 -4.12
C ASP A 75 11.83 2.37 -2.93
N PRO A 76 13.17 2.36 -2.89
CA PRO A 76 13.91 3.13 -1.91
C PRO A 76 13.98 4.61 -2.32
N GLU A 77 13.96 5.52 -1.35
CA GLU A 77 14.05 6.96 -1.58
C GLU A 77 15.26 7.58 -0.89
N LEU A 78 15.85 8.62 -1.51
CA LEU A 78 16.91 9.47 -0.99
C LEU A 78 16.46 10.92 -0.94
N LYS A 79 16.72 11.64 0.15
CA LYS A 79 16.46 13.10 0.24
C LYS A 79 17.52 13.81 1.07
N VAL A 80 17.87 15.04 0.71
CA VAL A 80 18.80 15.85 1.51
C VAL A 80 18.04 16.72 2.50
N PHE A 81 18.42 16.64 3.78
CA PHE A 81 17.89 17.49 4.85
C PHE A 81 18.96 17.78 5.89
N ASN A 82 19.04 19.04 6.37
CA ASN A 82 20.00 19.47 7.39
C ASN A 82 21.45 19.00 7.17
N GLY A 83 21.93 19.10 5.91
CA GLY A 83 23.30 18.73 5.56
C GLY A 83 23.59 17.22 5.59
N LYS A 84 22.55 16.39 5.58
CA LYS A 84 22.65 14.92 5.54
C LYS A 84 21.86 14.37 4.37
N LEU A 85 22.33 13.25 3.85
CA LEU A 85 21.56 12.41 2.94
C LEU A 85 20.75 11.42 3.76
N PHE A 86 19.43 11.53 3.70
CA PHE A 86 18.50 10.58 4.27
C PHE A 86 18.13 9.52 3.23
N GLN A 87 17.91 8.31 3.70
CA GLN A 87 17.33 7.22 2.93
C GLN A 87 16.12 6.67 3.67
N ALA A 88 15.03 6.46 2.95
CA ALA A 88 13.81 5.86 3.46
C ALA A 88 13.44 4.61 2.64
N VAL A 89 12.94 3.58 3.32
CA VAL A 89 12.45 2.34 2.71
C VAL A 89 11.25 1.79 3.49
N GLN A 90 10.40 1.05 2.79
CA GLN A 90 9.52 0.06 3.41
C GLN A 90 10.32 -1.23 3.62
N GLY A 91 10.47 -1.64 4.88
CA GLY A 91 11.08 -2.92 5.20
C GLY A 91 10.25 -4.09 4.68
N THR A 92 10.85 -5.28 4.65
CA THR A 92 10.15 -6.53 4.29
C THR A 92 9.09 -6.95 5.32
N ASP A 93 9.00 -6.24 6.44
CA ASP A 93 7.99 -6.37 7.49
C ASP A 93 6.98 -5.21 7.46
N ASP A 94 6.92 -4.52 6.32
CA ASP A 94 6.03 -3.40 5.99
C ASP A 94 6.21 -2.12 6.78
N ARG A 95 7.18 -2.06 7.69
CA ARG A 95 7.46 -0.85 8.47
C ARG A 95 8.32 0.14 7.70
N ILE A 96 8.14 1.42 7.99
CA ILE A 96 9.04 2.44 7.47
C ILE A 96 10.33 2.50 8.29
N TYR A 97 11.44 2.37 7.56
CA TYR A 97 12.78 2.57 8.09
C TYR A 97 13.42 3.78 7.43
N THR A 98 14.15 4.54 8.23
CA THR A 98 15.00 5.62 7.74
C THR A 98 16.42 5.46 8.26
N ARG A 99 17.39 5.94 7.49
CA ARG A 99 18.75 6.15 7.95
C ARG A 99 19.31 7.41 7.32
N ASP A 100 20.42 7.89 7.85
CA ASP A 100 21.09 9.08 7.35
C ASP A 100 22.61 8.88 7.21
N SER A 101 23.21 9.69 6.37
CA SER A 101 24.65 9.80 6.20
C SER A 101 25.08 11.25 6.09
N PHE A 102 26.16 11.61 6.78
CA PHE A 102 26.79 12.93 6.66
C PHE A 102 27.69 13.07 5.42
N ASN A 103 28.08 11.97 4.80
CA ASN A 103 29.05 11.96 3.70
C ASN A 103 28.64 11.11 2.49
N GLY A 104 27.48 10.45 2.55
CA GLY A 104 26.95 9.58 1.51
C GLY A 104 27.62 8.20 1.38
N THR A 105 28.65 7.91 2.20
CA THR A 105 29.40 6.65 2.17
C THR A 105 29.33 5.87 3.47
N ASN A 106 29.26 6.57 4.60
CA ASN A 106 29.12 5.98 5.93
C ASN A 106 27.71 6.25 6.44
N TRP A 107 26.92 5.19 6.53
CA TRP A 107 25.51 5.27 6.89
C TRP A 107 25.31 4.88 8.35
N ASN A 108 24.44 5.63 9.04
CA ASN A 108 23.91 5.19 10.32
C ASN A 108 23.04 3.94 10.12
N GLY A 109 22.86 3.18 11.20
CA GLY A 109 21.95 2.03 11.20
C GLY A 109 20.51 2.44 10.90
N TRP A 110 19.73 1.49 10.36
CA TRP A 110 18.30 1.68 10.09
C TRP A 110 17.53 1.95 11.39
N GLN A 111 16.68 2.99 11.34
CA GLN A 111 15.79 3.37 12.43
C GLN A 111 14.34 3.21 11.96
N GLU A 112 13.58 2.35 12.64
CA GLU A 112 12.14 2.24 12.46
C GLU A 112 11.46 3.56 12.84
N ARG A 113 10.53 4.03 12.00
CA ARG A 113 9.78 5.28 12.21
C ARG A 113 8.30 5.07 12.52
N GLY A 114 7.86 3.82 12.57
CA GLY A 114 6.43 3.50 12.61
C GLY A 114 5.72 3.92 11.33
N GLY A 115 4.46 3.52 11.19
CA GLY A 115 3.73 3.63 9.93
C GLY A 115 4.03 2.44 9.02
N LEU A 116 2.97 1.79 8.57
CA LEU A 116 3.03 0.71 7.60
C LEU A 116 2.59 1.33 6.27
N THR A 117 3.48 1.37 5.27
CA THR A 117 3.12 1.96 3.97
C THR A 117 2.38 0.97 3.09
N PRO A 118 1.44 1.42 2.24
CA PRO A 118 0.63 0.55 1.41
C PRO A 118 1.37 -0.12 0.24
N ALA A 119 2.71 -0.13 0.18
CA ALA A 119 3.41 -0.62 -1.03
C ALA A 119 3.27 -2.13 -1.26
N ASP A 120 2.74 -2.86 -0.26
CA ASP A 120 2.16 -4.20 -0.42
C ASP A 120 0.74 -4.22 0.17
N ALA A 121 -0.10 -3.23 -0.17
CA ALA A 121 -1.53 -3.34 0.11
C ALA A 121 -1.97 -4.72 -0.39
N PRO A 122 -2.58 -5.54 0.47
CA PRO A 122 -2.95 -6.89 0.09
C PRO A 122 -3.74 -6.84 -1.21
N SER A 123 -3.63 -7.90 -2.03
CA SER A 123 -4.17 -8.03 -3.39
C SER A 123 -5.68 -7.84 -3.54
N GLY A 124 -6.36 -7.28 -2.55
CA GLY A 124 -7.72 -6.81 -2.62
C GLY A 124 -7.90 -5.43 -3.21
N LEU A 125 -9.11 -4.95 -3.05
CA LEU A 125 -9.65 -3.81 -3.76
C LEU A 125 -9.50 -2.53 -2.92
N MET A 126 -8.86 -1.50 -3.48
CA MET A 126 -8.51 -0.28 -2.74
C MET A 126 -9.42 0.90 -3.11
N ALA A 127 -9.86 1.67 -2.10
CA ALA A 127 -10.56 2.92 -2.31
C ALA A 127 -9.68 3.94 -3.03
N THR A 128 -10.28 4.72 -3.92
CA THR A 128 -9.58 5.82 -4.60
C THR A 128 -9.17 6.90 -3.59
N SER A 129 -8.07 7.61 -3.85
CA SER A 129 -7.58 8.66 -2.94
C SER A 129 -8.63 9.73 -2.66
N SER A 130 -9.44 10.08 -3.66
CA SER A 130 -10.52 11.05 -3.51
C SER A 130 -11.63 10.55 -2.58
N TYR A 131 -12.06 9.30 -2.73
CA TYR A 131 -13.12 8.73 -1.90
C TYR A 131 -12.64 8.48 -0.47
N LEU A 132 -11.41 7.97 -0.33
CA LEU A 132 -10.79 7.74 0.97
C LEU A 132 -10.63 9.05 1.75
N THR A 133 -10.28 10.15 1.08
CA THR A 133 -10.24 11.49 1.70
C THR A 133 -11.62 11.90 2.24
N GLN A 134 -12.68 11.66 1.48
CA GLN A 134 -14.04 12.00 1.89
C GLN A 134 -14.54 11.13 3.07
N LEU A 135 -14.25 9.83 3.05
CA LEU A 135 -14.54 8.93 4.18
C LEU A 135 -13.77 9.32 5.44
N SER A 136 -12.49 9.67 5.30
CA SER A 136 -11.62 10.07 6.41
C SER A 136 -12.02 11.40 7.02
N ASN A 137 -12.49 12.33 6.18
CA ASN A 137 -13.05 13.62 6.61
C ASN A 137 -14.53 13.54 7.00
N GLU A 138 -15.09 12.32 7.06
CA GLU A 138 -16.47 12.03 7.42
C GLU A 138 -17.54 12.73 6.56
N THR A 139 -17.17 13.26 5.39
CA THR A 139 -18.09 14.02 4.53
C THR A 139 -19.12 13.14 3.83
N LEU A 140 -18.90 11.83 3.82
CA LEU A 140 -19.83 10.81 3.31
C LEU A 140 -20.67 10.15 4.42
N ILE A 141 -20.35 10.38 5.69
CA ILE A 141 -21.13 9.80 6.79
C ILE A 141 -22.55 10.40 6.76
N GLY A 142 -23.56 9.53 6.89
CA GLY A 142 -24.96 9.94 6.78
C GLY A 142 -25.46 10.15 5.34
N LYS A 143 -24.60 9.96 4.33
CA LYS A 143 -24.98 9.95 2.91
C LYS A 143 -25.10 8.53 2.38
N TYR A 144 -25.69 8.38 1.19
CA TYR A 144 -25.79 7.11 0.48
C TYR A 144 -24.68 7.01 -0.56
N SER A 145 -24.14 5.81 -0.73
CA SER A 145 -23.25 5.49 -1.86
C SER A 145 -24.01 5.69 -3.19
N ARG A 146 -23.30 5.72 -4.32
CA ARG A 146 -23.97 5.61 -5.62
C ARG A 146 -24.49 4.18 -5.78
N ASN A 147 -25.74 4.01 -6.23
CA ASN A 147 -26.25 2.70 -6.63
C ASN A 147 -25.58 2.29 -7.95
N VAL A 148 -24.76 1.23 -7.92
CA VAL A 148 -23.82 0.89 -8.99
C VAL A 148 -24.39 -0.16 -9.94
N ASP A 149 -25.17 -1.13 -9.43
CA ASP A 149 -25.72 -2.24 -10.22
C ASP A 149 -27.26 -2.21 -10.37
N ASN A 150 -27.93 -1.26 -9.72
CA ASN A 150 -29.38 -1.15 -9.61
C ASN A 150 -30.06 -2.32 -8.88
N ALA A 151 -29.29 -3.17 -8.19
CA ALA A 151 -29.82 -4.29 -7.43
C ALA A 151 -30.10 -3.85 -5.98
N TYR A 152 -31.35 -3.93 -5.56
CA TYR A 152 -31.76 -3.77 -4.15
C TYR A 152 -31.38 -2.43 -3.44
N GLY A 153 -31.04 -1.37 -4.17
CA GLY A 153 -30.87 -0.01 -3.63
C GLY A 153 -29.42 0.37 -3.34
N TYR A 154 -29.14 0.93 -2.16
CA TYR A 154 -27.80 1.30 -1.71
C TYR A 154 -27.32 0.32 -0.65
N GLN A 155 -26.34 -0.53 -0.97
CA GLN A 155 -25.89 -1.63 -0.13
C GLN A 155 -24.38 -1.57 0.16
N CYS A 156 -23.90 -2.48 1.00
CA CYS A 156 -22.48 -2.65 1.29
C CYS A 156 -21.62 -2.82 0.04
N TRP A 157 -22.12 -3.58 -0.94
CA TRP A 157 -21.44 -3.78 -2.21
C TRP A 157 -21.36 -2.49 -3.03
N ASP A 158 -22.43 -1.69 -3.09
CA ASP A 158 -22.42 -0.39 -3.79
C ASP A 158 -21.37 0.56 -3.21
N LEU A 159 -21.29 0.64 -1.87
CA LEU A 159 -20.26 1.43 -1.20
C LEU A 159 -18.86 0.99 -1.65
N VAL A 160 -18.59 -0.31 -1.67
CA VAL A 160 -17.29 -0.82 -2.09
C VAL A 160 -17.02 -0.53 -3.56
N ALA A 161 -17.97 -0.79 -4.46
CA ALA A 161 -17.83 -0.53 -5.88
C ALA A 161 -17.61 0.96 -6.19
N ASP A 162 -18.33 1.84 -5.50
CA ASP A 162 -18.23 3.30 -5.66
C ASP A 162 -16.92 3.84 -5.07
N ALA A 163 -16.54 3.39 -3.86
CA ALA A 163 -15.32 3.83 -3.20
C ALA A 163 -14.05 3.49 -3.99
N THR A 164 -14.07 2.35 -4.68
CA THR A 164 -12.93 1.75 -5.36
C THR A 164 -12.97 1.98 -6.88
N ALA A 165 -14.02 2.65 -7.37
CA ALA A 165 -14.25 2.95 -8.78
C ALA A 165 -14.21 1.71 -9.70
N ILE A 166 -14.72 0.56 -9.23
CA ILE A 166 -14.85 -0.64 -10.06
C ILE A 166 -15.84 -0.36 -11.20
N SER A 167 -15.41 -0.69 -12.42
CA SER A 167 -16.26 -0.70 -13.61
C SER A 167 -16.68 -2.13 -14.00
N GLY A 168 -17.68 -2.25 -14.87
CA GLY A 168 -18.16 -3.54 -15.39
C GLY A 168 -17.12 -4.44 -16.07
N SER A 169 -15.95 -3.90 -16.41
CA SER A 169 -14.82 -4.66 -16.99
C SER A 169 -13.81 -5.15 -15.94
N SER A 170 -13.95 -4.75 -14.68
CA SER A 170 -13.05 -5.18 -13.60
C SER A 170 -13.30 -6.64 -13.23
N PRO A 171 -12.25 -7.45 -12.94
CA PRO A 171 -12.42 -8.81 -12.44
C PRO A 171 -13.15 -8.86 -11.07
N TYR A 172 -13.16 -7.74 -10.34
CA TYR A 172 -13.84 -7.57 -9.06
C TYR A 172 -15.30 -7.12 -9.19
N TRP A 173 -15.79 -6.83 -10.41
CA TRP A 173 -17.15 -6.34 -10.61
C TRP A 173 -18.23 -7.30 -10.10
N ASN A 174 -18.05 -8.59 -10.33
CA ASN A 174 -18.99 -9.58 -9.85
C ASN A 174 -18.55 -10.08 -8.47
N ALA A 175 -19.25 -9.71 -7.40
CA ALA A 175 -18.89 -10.15 -6.05
C ALA A 175 -18.87 -11.68 -5.89
N GLY A 176 -19.54 -12.44 -6.77
CA GLY A 176 -19.48 -13.91 -6.77
C GLY A 176 -18.16 -14.50 -7.23
N THR A 177 -17.33 -13.73 -7.91
CA THR A 177 -15.96 -14.15 -8.22
C THR A 177 -15.05 -13.99 -7.00
N TRP A 178 -15.45 -13.18 -6.01
CA TRP A 178 -14.61 -12.90 -4.86
C TRP A 178 -14.32 -14.16 -4.05
N LYS A 179 -13.06 -14.28 -3.67
CA LYS A 179 -12.51 -15.33 -2.81
C LYS A 179 -12.00 -14.74 -1.52
N ARG A 180 -12.11 -15.55 -0.47
CA ARG A 180 -11.57 -15.26 0.86
C ARG A 180 -10.04 -15.17 0.79
N GLY A 181 -9.50 -13.98 1.03
CA GLY A 181 -8.07 -13.74 1.22
C GLY A 181 -7.61 -13.95 2.66
N VAL A 182 -6.57 -13.23 3.06
CA VAL A 182 -6.03 -13.28 4.42
C VAL A 182 -7.02 -12.62 5.39
N SER A 183 -7.11 -13.14 6.61
CA SER A 183 -7.92 -12.54 7.69
C SER A 183 -7.44 -11.13 8.00
N VAL A 184 -8.36 -10.20 8.24
CA VAL A 184 -8.03 -8.82 8.65
C VAL A 184 -7.27 -8.86 9.98
N ILE A 185 -7.86 -9.44 11.01
CA ILE A 185 -7.23 -9.55 12.34
C ILE A 185 -5.94 -10.36 12.28
N GLY A 186 -5.92 -11.46 11.51
CA GLY A 186 -4.72 -12.30 11.36
C GLY A 186 -3.58 -11.62 10.61
N ASN A 187 -3.88 -10.67 9.71
CA ASN A 187 -2.88 -9.89 9.00
C ASN A 187 -2.25 -8.84 9.94
N GLY A 188 -3.08 -8.09 10.69
CA GLY A 188 -2.60 -7.06 11.61
C GLY A 188 -1.95 -5.84 10.93
N ASN A 189 -1.89 -5.82 9.59
CA ASN A 189 -1.36 -4.75 8.77
C ASN A 189 -2.20 -4.54 7.49
N VAL A 190 -3.49 -4.23 7.64
CA VAL A 190 -4.36 -3.90 6.50
C VAL A 190 -4.31 -2.39 6.26
N ALA A 191 -4.16 -1.97 5.01
CA ALA A 191 -4.16 -0.56 4.65
C ALA A 191 -5.54 0.06 4.81
N VAL A 192 -5.61 1.28 5.36
CA VAL A 192 -6.86 2.06 5.40
C VAL A 192 -7.33 2.33 3.97
N GLY A 193 -8.60 2.04 3.70
CA GLY A 193 -9.15 2.08 2.35
C GLY A 193 -9.25 0.72 1.65
N THR A 194 -8.70 -0.36 2.21
CA THR A 194 -8.87 -1.71 1.64
C THR A 194 -10.30 -2.21 1.82
N ALA A 195 -10.90 -2.75 0.76
CA ALA A 195 -12.17 -3.44 0.83
C ALA A 195 -12.01 -4.79 1.54
N ILE A 196 -12.88 -5.03 2.50
CA ILE A 196 -12.91 -6.25 3.31
C ILE A 196 -14.31 -6.82 3.30
N ALA A 197 -14.43 -8.14 3.37
CA ALA A 197 -15.71 -8.81 3.29
C ALA A 197 -15.76 -10.07 4.17
N THR A 198 -16.98 -10.45 4.53
CA THR A 198 -17.27 -11.80 5.01
C THR A 198 -17.51 -12.74 3.83
N PHE A 199 -17.28 -14.05 4.04
CA PHE A 199 -17.35 -15.07 2.99
C PHE A 199 -18.10 -16.30 3.51
N ALA A 200 -19.40 -16.16 3.71
CA ALA A 200 -20.29 -17.17 4.29
C ALA A 200 -20.84 -18.17 3.25
N GLY A 201 -20.56 -17.98 1.96
CA GLY A 201 -20.99 -18.90 0.89
C GLY A 201 -20.17 -20.19 0.82
N THR A 202 -20.67 -21.17 0.06
CA THR A 202 -19.97 -22.45 -0.19
C THR A 202 -18.57 -22.20 -0.73
N ASN A 203 -17.59 -22.99 -0.28
CA ASN A 203 -16.17 -22.85 -0.64
C ASN A 203 -15.60 -21.44 -0.38
N ASN A 204 -16.03 -20.78 0.70
CA ASN A 204 -15.57 -19.45 1.09
C ASN A 204 -15.84 -18.38 0.01
N SER A 205 -16.97 -18.50 -0.67
CA SER A 205 -17.44 -17.49 -1.62
C SER A 205 -18.24 -16.38 -0.92
N TYR A 206 -18.34 -15.23 -1.57
CA TYR A 206 -19.10 -14.09 -1.07
C TYR A 206 -20.63 -14.28 -1.16
N TYR A 207 -21.15 -15.20 -1.98
CA TYR A 207 -22.60 -15.40 -2.10
C TYR A 207 -23.12 -16.47 -1.12
N GLY A 208 -23.87 -16.03 -0.11
CA GLY A 208 -24.49 -16.81 0.95
C GLY A 208 -25.38 -15.92 1.84
N THR A 209 -26.11 -16.48 2.80
CA THR A 209 -26.92 -15.68 3.73
C THR A 209 -25.99 -14.90 4.67
N TYR A 210 -26.25 -13.60 4.87
CA TYR A 210 -25.53 -12.70 5.79
C TYR A 210 -24.10 -12.29 5.39
N ASN A 211 -23.79 -12.16 4.10
CA ASN A 211 -22.52 -11.55 3.69
C ASN A 211 -22.52 -10.03 3.82
N HIS A 212 -21.39 -9.48 4.21
CA HIS A 212 -21.18 -8.05 4.36
C HIS A 212 -19.83 -7.64 3.79
N THR A 213 -19.75 -6.40 3.34
CA THR A 213 -18.51 -5.82 2.82
C THR A 213 -18.42 -4.35 3.19
N GLY A 214 -17.20 -3.82 3.23
CA GLY A 214 -16.97 -2.43 3.58
C GLY A 214 -15.52 -2.03 3.36
N ILE A 215 -15.21 -0.79 3.72
CA ILE A 215 -13.88 -0.20 3.56
C ILE A 215 -13.20 -0.13 4.93
N PHE A 216 -12.09 -0.83 5.07
CA PHE A 216 -11.30 -0.85 6.30
C PHE A 216 -10.83 0.55 6.68
N ALA A 217 -11.06 0.94 7.94
CA ALA A 217 -10.82 2.28 8.46
C ALA A 217 -9.76 2.32 9.58
N GLY A 218 -9.03 1.21 9.79
CA GLY A 218 -7.91 1.13 10.72
C GLY A 218 -8.16 0.22 11.92
N TYR A 219 -7.08 -0.30 12.50
CA TYR A 219 -7.15 -1.07 13.73
C TYR A 219 -7.38 -0.17 14.95
N ARG A 220 -7.98 -0.76 15.99
CA ARG A 220 -7.91 -0.23 17.34
C ARG A 220 -6.94 -1.09 18.15
N LEU A 221 -6.15 -0.42 18.98
CA LEU A 221 -5.25 -1.05 19.94
C LEU A 221 -5.84 -0.90 21.34
N ASN A 222 -5.72 -1.96 22.14
CA ASN A 222 -6.04 -1.90 23.56
C ASN A 222 -4.91 -1.20 24.35
N SER A 223 -5.09 -1.07 25.67
CA SER A 223 -4.11 -0.45 26.58
C SER A 223 -2.75 -1.16 26.64
N ALA A 224 -2.67 -2.42 26.20
CA ALA A 224 -1.43 -3.19 26.09
C ALA A 224 -0.77 -3.06 24.69
N GLY A 225 -1.34 -2.26 23.78
CA GLY A 225 -0.83 -2.06 22.43
C GLY A 225 -1.16 -3.20 21.45
N ALA A 226 -2.01 -4.16 21.84
CA ALA A 226 -2.44 -5.24 20.97
C ALA A 226 -3.74 -4.88 20.23
N ILE A 227 -3.89 -5.37 19.00
CA ILE A 227 -5.12 -5.19 18.21
C ILE A 227 -6.29 -5.82 18.97
N ASP A 228 -7.34 -5.05 19.19
CA ASP A 228 -8.57 -5.51 19.84
C ASP A 228 -9.83 -5.37 18.95
N GLY A 229 -9.62 -4.98 17.70
CA GLY A 229 -10.65 -4.83 16.70
C GLY A 229 -10.23 -3.87 15.60
N PHE A 230 -11.19 -3.52 14.75
CA PHE A 230 -10.99 -2.53 13.70
C PHE A 230 -12.24 -1.67 13.48
N TRP A 231 -12.03 -0.53 12.84
CA TRP A 231 -13.07 0.33 12.31
C TRP A 231 -13.29 0.03 10.84
N MET A 232 -14.52 0.15 10.37
CA MET A 232 -14.87 0.00 8.97
C MET A 232 -15.93 1.02 8.58
N TRP A 233 -15.80 1.60 7.40
CA TRP A 233 -16.89 2.31 6.75
C TRP A 233 -17.75 1.32 6.00
N GLU A 234 -19.05 1.40 6.25
CA GLU A 234 -19.99 0.39 5.80
C GLU A 234 -21.34 0.98 5.46
N GLN A 235 -22.13 0.20 4.73
CA GLN A 235 -23.52 0.49 4.44
C GLN A 235 -24.32 -0.82 4.51
N ASN A 236 -25.42 -0.88 5.25
CA ASN A 236 -26.12 -2.15 5.49
C ASN A 236 -27.33 -2.38 4.56
N ALA A 237 -27.39 -3.59 4.01
CA ALA A 237 -28.60 -4.19 3.44
C ALA A 237 -29.29 -5.08 4.51
N PRO A 238 -30.63 -5.24 4.54
CA PRO A 238 -31.63 -4.79 3.55
C PRO A 238 -32.31 -3.46 3.90
N LEU A 239 -31.83 -2.70 4.89
CA LEU A 239 -32.57 -1.53 5.41
C LEU A 239 -32.12 -0.18 4.84
N GLY A 240 -31.22 -0.16 3.86
CA GLY A 240 -30.78 1.08 3.20
C GLY A 240 -30.31 2.10 4.23
N SER A 241 -29.44 1.71 5.16
CA SER A 241 -28.84 2.69 6.07
C SER A 241 -27.89 3.59 5.29
N ALA A 242 -27.71 4.82 5.73
CA ALA A 242 -26.64 5.66 5.20
C ALA A 242 -25.26 5.08 5.55
N ILE A 243 -24.22 5.54 4.85
CA ILE A 243 -22.83 5.21 5.14
C ILE A 243 -22.53 5.60 6.59
N GLY A 244 -22.00 4.64 7.35
CA GLY A 244 -21.58 4.81 8.73
C GLY A 244 -20.13 4.36 8.93
N LYS A 245 -19.60 4.62 10.12
CA LYS A 245 -18.31 4.09 10.59
C LYS A 245 -18.57 3.24 11.83
N GLY A 246 -18.43 1.94 11.69
CA GLY A 246 -18.65 0.95 12.75
C GLY A 246 -17.34 0.47 13.36
N PHE A 247 -17.38 0.10 14.65
CA PHE A 247 -16.28 -0.60 15.32
C PHE A 247 -16.64 -2.08 15.52
N TYR A 248 -15.69 -2.94 15.18
CA TYR A 248 -15.80 -4.39 15.28
C TYR A 248 -14.71 -4.93 16.19
N SER A 249 -15.10 -5.34 17.41
CA SER A 249 -14.18 -5.95 18.38
C SER A 249 -13.87 -7.40 18.05
N ILE A 250 -12.64 -7.82 18.34
CA ILE A 250 -12.32 -9.25 18.48
C ILE A 250 -12.93 -9.76 19.79
N SER A 251 -13.66 -10.87 19.73
CA SER A 251 -14.19 -11.55 20.92
C SER A 251 -13.28 -12.71 21.35
N GLY A 252 -12.27 -13.07 20.54
CA GLY A 252 -11.38 -14.22 20.78
C GLY A 252 -12.06 -15.59 20.65
N SER A 253 -13.35 -15.63 20.29
CA SER A 253 -14.15 -16.85 20.18
C SER A 253 -14.19 -17.47 18.78
N GLY A 254 -13.70 -16.74 17.75
CA GLY A 254 -13.86 -17.10 16.34
C GLY A 254 -15.28 -16.87 15.81
N VAL A 255 -16.16 -16.28 16.62
CA VAL A 255 -17.57 -16.01 16.30
C VAL A 255 -17.90 -14.51 16.33
N SER A 256 -16.95 -13.63 16.65
CA SER A 256 -17.17 -12.19 16.47
C SER A 256 -17.16 -11.81 15.00
N ASP A 257 -17.98 -10.82 14.64
CA ASP A 257 -18.00 -10.24 13.30
C ASP A 257 -16.58 -9.90 12.83
N ALA A 258 -15.74 -9.32 13.69
CA ALA A 258 -14.36 -8.95 13.36
C ALA A 258 -13.48 -10.12 12.89
N ASP A 259 -13.64 -11.32 13.48
CA ASP A 259 -12.84 -12.51 13.13
C ASP A 259 -13.20 -13.04 11.73
N ASN A 260 -14.38 -12.65 11.23
CA ASN A 260 -14.95 -13.15 9.99
C ASN A 260 -14.72 -12.21 8.79
N TYR A 261 -13.99 -11.11 8.97
CA TYR A 261 -13.57 -10.26 7.85
C TYR A 261 -12.24 -10.69 7.28
N TYR A 262 -12.22 -10.77 5.96
CA TYR A 262 -11.07 -11.12 5.17
C TYR A 262 -10.88 -10.09 4.07
N LEU A 263 -9.66 -10.04 3.58
CA LEU A 263 -9.32 -9.27 2.40
C LEU A 263 -9.98 -9.93 1.18
N VAL A 264 -10.49 -9.11 0.27
CA VAL A 264 -11.09 -9.58 -0.98
C VAL A 264 -9.98 -10.04 -1.93
N SER A 265 -10.17 -11.16 -2.61
CA SER A 265 -9.31 -11.64 -3.71
C SER A 265 -10.18 -12.16 -4.87
N VAL A 266 -9.61 -12.46 -6.04
CA VAL A 266 -10.33 -12.98 -7.23
C VAL A 266 -9.66 -14.22 -7.80
#